data_AF-A0A9C8ZKC9-F1
#
_entry.id   AF-A0A9C8ZKC9-F1
#
_cell.length_a   1.000
_cell.length_b   1.000
_cell.length_c   1.000
_cell.angle_alpha   90.00
_cell.angle_beta   90.00
_cell.angle_gamma   90.00
#
_symmetry.space_group_name_H-M   'P 1'
#
loop_
_entity.id
_entity.type
_entity.pdbx_description
1 polymer ?
#
loop_
_entity_poly.entity_id
_entity_poly.type
_entity_poly.pdbx_seq_one_letter_code
_entity_poly.pdbx_strand_id
1 'polypeptide(L)'
;MGFVAKHLERLGLAFIVILLAVALLPAASTAAQTGGGQTIREGVWLAEYFGNPNLEGPVLYTEEIQGPWLLKEWPFGQGPREGGVPDDQFSARFTTRYTFSGGNVNFRLRSDDGSRMYINGVLIIDAWHDRAGTWFESRVLPIPAGTYTIVVEYYDAFGDNVIEAQFEETTDAPSAQDENFTLPGAPVPAVSGSGTTGVTTSAPLNGMVIDETSRYFTWSGAQSWGFGFYDGSYRNMYVWTDNEQFMRLMWGRWNPVFVEAGDYDVFVYIPQHPLATTNALYRVRSADGLSEPITVNQRASGASWVYLGTFTFAPGYGTQFLYLNDATYEPDGESFVLFDAASFVLRDN
;
A
#
# COMPACT_ATOMS: atom_id res chain seq x y z
N MET A 1 3.00 -17.15 -86.30
CA MET A 1 2.91 -15.85 -87.00
C MET A 1 3.27 -14.77 -86.00
N GLY A 2 4.29 -13.94 -86.31
CA GLY A 2 4.69 -12.73 -85.56
C GLY A 2 5.97 -12.89 -84.71
N PHE A 3 7.20 -12.69 -85.24
CA PHE A 3 8.00 -11.43 -85.30
C PHE A 3 8.42 -10.92 -83.90
N VAL A 4 9.67 -10.60 -83.50
CA VAL A 4 10.97 -10.28 -84.13
C VAL A 4 12.09 -10.49 -83.10
N ALA A 5 13.26 -10.96 -83.53
CA ALA A 5 14.52 -10.86 -82.79
C ALA A 5 15.27 -9.58 -83.18
N LYS A 6 15.85 -8.86 -82.19
CA LYS A 6 16.92 -7.89 -82.44
C LYS A 6 17.99 -8.04 -81.35
N HIS A 7 19.23 -7.98 -81.81
CA HIS A 7 20.46 -8.37 -81.14
C HIS A 7 21.28 -7.12 -80.72
N LEU A 8 22.17 -7.35 -79.75
CA LEU A 8 23.47 -6.70 -79.47
C LEU A 8 23.57 -5.44 -78.56
N GLU A 9 24.23 -5.69 -77.41
CA GLU A 9 25.47 -5.06 -76.91
C GLU A 9 25.52 -3.58 -76.48
N ARG A 10 25.73 -3.29 -75.18
CA ARG A 10 27.05 -3.02 -74.53
C ARG A 10 27.00 -2.18 -73.23
N LEU A 11 27.91 -2.54 -72.32
CA LEU A 11 28.68 -1.72 -71.35
C LEU A 11 27.98 -0.99 -70.18
N GLY A 12 28.20 -1.56 -68.98
CA GLY A 12 29.00 -0.91 -67.93
C GLY A 12 28.27 -0.07 -66.90
N LEU A 13 28.11 -0.60 -65.68
CA LEU A 13 28.43 0.12 -64.44
C LEU A 13 28.51 -0.87 -63.28
N ALA A 14 29.67 -0.92 -62.61
CA ALA A 14 29.84 -1.63 -61.35
C ALA A 14 29.06 -0.89 -60.26
N PHE A 15 28.07 -1.55 -59.65
CA PHE A 15 27.46 -1.09 -58.41
C PHE A 15 28.11 -1.82 -57.24
N ILE A 16 28.80 -1.05 -56.40
CA ILE A 16 29.23 -1.46 -55.07
C ILE A 16 27.96 -1.65 -54.23
N VAL A 17 27.65 -2.90 -53.86
CA VAL A 17 26.61 -3.17 -52.86
C VAL A 17 27.27 -3.02 -51.49
N ILE A 18 27.05 -1.87 -50.85
CA ILE A 18 27.29 -1.71 -49.41
C ILE A 18 26.17 -2.46 -48.70
N LEU A 19 26.49 -3.62 -48.12
CA LEU A 19 25.63 -4.34 -47.18
C LEU A 19 25.53 -3.51 -45.89
N LEU A 20 24.51 -2.65 -45.81
CA LEU A 20 24.09 -2.02 -44.56
C LEU A 20 23.27 -3.05 -43.77
N ALA A 21 23.92 -3.76 -42.87
CA ALA A 21 23.23 -4.54 -41.84
C ALA A 21 22.59 -3.56 -40.84
N VAL A 22 21.35 -3.16 -41.10
CA VAL A 22 20.52 -2.49 -40.09
C VAL A 22 20.06 -3.57 -39.12
N ALA A 23 20.73 -3.65 -37.97
CA ALA A 23 20.22 -4.41 -36.84
C ALA A 23 18.90 -3.75 -36.39
N LEU A 24 17.76 -4.36 -36.73
CA LEU A 24 16.50 -4.05 -36.05
C LEU A 24 16.63 -4.58 -34.62
N LEU A 25 16.99 -3.70 -33.70
CA LEU A 25 16.66 -3.90 -32.30
C LEU A 25 15.12 -3.88 -32.19
N PRO A 26 14.48 -4.80 -31.44
CA PRO A 26 13.10 -4.59 -31.08
C PRO A 26 13.06 -3.30 -30.25
N ALA A 27 12.34 -2.29 -30.74
CA ALA A 27 12.02 -1.14 -29.92
C ALA A 27 11.28 -1.66 -28.69
N ALA A 28 11.89 -1.53 -27.52
CA ALA A 28 11.17 -1.72 -26.27
C ALA A 28 10.02 -0.71 -26.27
N SER A 29 8.81 -1.21 -26.42
CA SER A 29 7.59 -0.45 -26.23
C SER A 29 7.54 -0.03 -24.77
N THR A 30 8.01 1.18 -24.46
CA THR A 30 7.62 1.86 -23.23
C THR A 30 6.20 2.36 -23.45
N ALA A 31 5.23 1.45 -23.36
CA ALA A 31 3.85 1.84 -23.17
C ALA A 31 3.76 2.46 -21.77
N ALA A 32 3.78 3.79 -21.71
CA ALA A 32 3.13 4.47 -20.61
C ALA A 32 1.67 3.98 -20.61
N GLN A 33 1.28 3.20 -19.60
CA GLN A 33 -0.10 2.75 -19.46
C GLN A 33 -0.97 3.99 -19.22
N THR A 34 -1.56 4.49 -20.31
CA THR A 34 -2.62 5.48 -20.28
C THR A 34 -3.94 4.74 -20.08
N GLY A 35 -4.38 4.61 -18.83
CA GLY A 35 -5.80 4.45 -18.51
C GLY A 35 -6.47 5.83 -18.62
N GLY A 36 -7.30 6.03 -19.64
CA GLY A 36 -8.34 7.06 -19.68
C GLY A 36 -8.01 8.48 -19.19
N GLY A 37 -6.82 9.03 -19.46
CA GLY A 37 -6.51 10.43 -19.10
C GLY A 37 -6.53 10.76 -17.60
N GLN A 38 -6.63 9.78 -16.71
CA GLN A 38 -6.56 9.97 -15.27
C GLN A 38 -5.15 9.68 -14.76
N THR A 39 -4.59 10.63 -14.01
CA THR A 39 -3.29 10.45 -13.36
C THR A 39 -3.46 9.48 -12.20
N ILE A 40 -2.86 8.29 -12.28
CA ILE A 40 -2.81 7.35 -11.16
C ILE A 40 -1.96 7.98 -10.05
N ARG A 41 -2.62 8.27 -8.93
CA ARG A 41 -2.02 8.93 -7.75
C ARG A 41 -1.74 7.89 -6.67
N GLU A 42 -0.77 8.18 -5.82
CA GLU A 42 -0.55 7.39 -4.63
C GLU A 42 -1.68 7.62 -3.62
N GLY A 43 -2.05 6.56 -2.89
CA GLY A 43 -3.18 6.58 -1.96
C GLY A 43 -4.57 6.48 -2.61
N VAL A 44 -4.63 6.31 -3.94
CA VAL A 44 -5.87 6.12 -4.70
C VAL A 44 -5.70 4.96 -5.67
N TRP A 45 -6.64 4.02 -5.67
CA TRP A 45 -6.71 2.93 -6.62
C TRP A 45 -7.69 3.27 -7.73
N LEU A 46 -7.21 3.31 -8.97
CA LEU A 46 -8.08 3.30 -10.14
C LEU A 46 -8.54 1.86 -10.38
N ALA A 47 -9.83 1.60 -10.22
CA ALA A 47 -10.45 0.34 -10.57
C ALA A 47 -11.00 0.41 -12.00
N GLU A 48 -10.67 -0.58 -12.83
CA GLU A 48 -11.21 -0.80 -14.17
C GLU A 48 -11.93 -2.15 -14.20
N TYR A 49 -13.23 -2.16 -14.50
CA TYR A 49 -14.07 -3.36 -14.49
C TYR A 49 -14.37 -3.89 -15.88
N PHE A 50 -14.39 -5.22 -16.01
CA PHE A 50 -14.63 -5.95 -17.24
C PHE A 50 -15.79 -6.94 -17.06
N GLY A 51 -16.63 -7.08 -18.09
CA GLY A 51 -17.82 -7.97 -18.06
C GLY A 51 -17.52 -9.45 -18.31
N ASN A 52 -16.32 -9.93 -17.96
CA ASN A 52 -15.89 -11.32 -18.08
C ASN A 52 -14.77 -11.58 -17.06
N PRO A 53 -14.46 -12.84 -16.70
CA PRO A 53 -13.46 -13.16 -15.68
C PRO A 53 -12.00 -13.08 -16.18
N ASN A 54 -11.75 -12.71 -17.44
CA ASN A 54 -10.43 -12.82 -18.06
C ASN A 54 -9.74 -11.47 -18.34
N LEU A 55 -10.30 -10.35 -17.85
CA LEU A 55 -9.81 -8.99 -18.12
C LEU A 55 -9.78 -8.64 -19.62
N GLU A 56 -10.70 -9.22 -20.41
CA GLU A 56 -10.77 -9.03 -21.85
C GLU A 56 -11.82 -8.00 -22.26
N GLY A 57 -11.69 -7.46 -23.48
CA GLY A 57 -12.67 -6.54 -24.03
C GLY A 57 -12.60 -5.13 -23.43
N PRO A 58 -13.65 -4.31 -23.61
CA PRO A 58 -13.65 -2.93 -23.13
C PRO A 58 -13.83 -2.88 -21.60
N VAL A 59 -13.21 -1.88 -20.98
CA VAL A 59 -13.54 -1.45 -19.62
C VAL A 59 -14.98 -0.92 -19.62
N LEU A 60 -15.84 -1.53 -18.82
CA LEU A 60 -17.27 -1.18 -18.72
C LEU A 60 -17.51 -0.06 -17.70
N TYR A 61 -16.73 -0.06 -16.63
CA TYR A 61 -16.87 0.89 -15.53
C TYR A 61 -15.51 1.18 -14.89
N THR A 62 -15.36 2.40 -14.38
CA THR A 62 -14.19 2.82 -13.60
C THR A 62 -14.61 3.59 -12.37
N GLU A 63 -13.89 3.38 -11.26
CA GLU A 63 -14.04 4.19 -10.05
C GLU A 63 -12.67 4.44 -9.39
N GLU A 64 -12.59 5.48 -8.55
CA GLU A 64 -11.45 5.71 -7.67
C GLU A 64 -11.79 5.17 -6.27
N ILE A 65 -11.01 4.21 -5.78
CA ILE A 65 -11.09 3.71 -4.41
C ILE A 65 -10.01 4.40 -3.59
N GLN A 66 -10.42 5.10 -2.54
CA GLN A 66 -9.49 5.79 -1.65
C GLN A 66 -8.85 4.79 -0.69
N GLY A 67 -7.54 4.91 -0.49
CA GLY A 67 -6.83 4.15 0.52
C GLY A 67 -5.45 3.68 0.06
N PRO A 68 -4.52 3.51 1.01
CA PRO A 68 -3.18 2.94 0.75
C PRO A 68 -3.22 1.45 0.37
N TRP A 69 -4.17 0.72 0.92
CA TRP A 69 -4.47 -0.68 0.66
C TRP A 69 -5.75 -0.72 -0.15
N LEU A 70 -5.87 -1.74 -0.99
CA LEU A 70 -7.13 -2.01 -1.64
C LEU A 70 -8.03 -2.72 -0.64
N LEU A 71 -9.25 -2.25 -0.46
CA LEU A 71 -10.34 -3.03 0.12
C LEU A 71 -11.59 -2.74 -0.70
N LYS A 72 -12.11 -3.77 -1.33
CA LYS A 72 -13.39 -3.71 -2.04
C LYS A 72 -14.16 -4.99 -1.73
N GLU A 73 -15.35 -4.78 -1.18
CA GLU A 73 -16.36 -5.80 -0.91
C GLU A 73 -17.65 -5.32 -1.55
N TRP A 74 -18.42 -6.23 -2.14
CA TRP A 74 -19.79 -5.94 -2.55
C TRP A 74 -20.76 -6.70 -1.64
N PRO A 75 -22.03 -6.25 -1.55
CA PRO A 75 -23.03 -6.99 -0.81
C PRO A 75 -23.15 -8.42 -1.32
N PHE A 76 -23.38 -9.38 -0.42
CA PHE A 76 -23.54 -10.81 -0.72
C PHE A 76 -24.30 -11.08 -2.03
N GLY A 77 -23.65 -11.77 -2.97
CA GLY A 77 -24.21 -12.14 -4.27
C GLY A 77 -24.46 -10.98 -5.23
N GLN A 78 -23.77 -9.85 -5.06
CA GLN A 78 -23.82 -8.70 -5.97
C GLN A 78 -22.43 -8.36 -6.46
N GLY A 79 -22.32 -7.82 -7.67
CA GLY A 79 -21.09 -7.23 -8.20
C GLY A 79 -21.22 -5.72 -8.33
N PRO A 80 -20.37 -5.07 -9.14
CA PRO A 80 -20.45 -3.63 -9.37
C PRO A 80 -21.81 -3.18 -9.94
N ARG A 81 -22.36 -3.86 -10.94
CA ARG A 81 -23.59 -3.45 -11.69
C ARG A 81 -23.47 -2.16 -12.48
N GLU A 82 -22.69 -1.19 -12.03
CA GLU A 82 -22.42 0.04 -12.80
C GLU A 82 -21.80 -0.29 -14.16
N GLY A 83 -22.12 0.52 -15.16
CA GLY A 83 -21.62 0.31 -16.53
C GLY A 83 -22.08 -0.99 -17.20
N GLY A 84 -22.99 -1.76 -16.57
CA GLY A 84 -23.44 -3.06 -17.07
C GLY A 84 -22.51 -4.22 -16.73
N VAL A 85 -21.63 -4.05 -15.74
CA VAL A 85 -20.83 -5.16 -15.18
C VAL A 85 -21.79 -6.17 -14.50
N PRO A 86 -21.67 -7.49 -14.76
CA PRO A 86 -22.55 -8.48 -14.13
C PRO A 86 -22.26 -8.66 -12.63
N ASP A 87 -23.19 -9.32 -11.93
CA ASP A 87 -23.02 -9.65 -10.50
C ASP A 87 -21.95 -10.72 -10.27
N ASP A 88 -21.90 -11.69 -11.19
CA ASP A 88 -20.95 -12.81 -11.21
C ASP A 88 -20.17 -12.80 -12.53
N GLN A 89 -19.08 -13.55 -12.62
CA GLN A 89 -18.27 -13.71 -13.84
C GLN A 89 -17.71 -12.39 -14.38
N PHE A 90 -17.27 -11.50 -13.49
CA PHE A 90 -16.59 -10.25 -13.84
C PHE A 90 -15.13 -10.29 -13.44
N SER A 91 -14.37 -9.30 -13.92
CA SER A 91 -13.00 -9.07 -13.44
C SER A 91 -12.71 -7.59 -13.28
N ALA A 92 -11.69 -7.30 -12.49
CA ALA A 92 -11.25 -5.93 -12.22
C ALA A 92 -9.74 -5.83 -12.23
N ARG A 93 -9.23 -4.70 -12.72
CA ARG A 93 -7.84 -4.28 -12.56
C ARG A 93 -7.81 -3.04 -11.69
N PHE A 94 -7.12 -3.13 -10.57
CA PHE A 94 -6.88 -2.03 -9.66
C PHE A 94 -5.44 -1.56 -9.81
N THR A 95 -5.24 -0.27 -10.04
CA THR A 95 -3.89 0.30 -10.21
C THR A 95 -3.68 1.48 -9.28
N THR A 96 -2.57 1.49 -8.55
CA THR A 96 -2.12 2.63 -7.74
C THR A 96 -0.63 2.89 -7.91
N ARG A 97 -0.15 3.99 -7.33
CA ARG A 97 1.27 4.23 -7.08
C ARG A 97 1.55 4.13 -5.59
N TYR A 98 2.73 3.66 -5.20
CA TYR A 98 3.14 3.65 -3.80
C TYR A 98 4.64 3.93 -3.66
N THR A 99 5.00 4.74 -2.67
CA THR A 99 6.37 5.17 -2.39
C THR A 99 6.88 4.45 -1.15
N PHE A 100 7.73 3.44 -1.37
CA PHE A 100 8.42 2.72 -0.29
C PHE A 100 9.61 3.54 0.21
N SER A 101 9.83 3.52 1.52
CA SER A 101 11.01 4.13 2.14
C SER A 101 12.29 3.30 1.93
N GLY A 102 12.11 2.08 1.43
CA GLY A 102 13.15 1.10 1.18
C GLY A 102 13.27 0.11 2.33
N GLY A 103 13.54 -1.16 2.02
CA GLY A 103 13.66 -2.22 3.02
C GLY A 103 12.97 -3.50 2.58
N ASN A 104 12.63 -4.36 3.54
CA ASN A 104 11.91 -5.59 3.26
C ASN A 104 10.41 -5.33 3.33
N VAL A 105 9.65 -5.88 2.38
CA VAL A 105 8.20 -5.69 2.28
C VAL A 105 7.51 -7.04 2.16
N ASN A 106 6.45 -7.25 2.94
CA ASN A 106 5.52 -8.36 2.78
C ASN A 106 4.25 -7.87 2.08
N PHE A 107 3.97 -8.37 0.87
CA PHE A 107 2.74 -8.11 0.14
C PHE A 107 1.69 -9.18 0.46
N ARG A 108 0.44 -8.78 0.66
CA ARG A 108 -0.68 -9.67 1.03
C ARG A 108 -1.88 -9.33 0.16
N LEU A 109 -2.57 -10.37 -0.30
CA LEU A 109 -3.73 -10.28 -1.18
C LEU A 109 -4.80 -11.23 -0.69
N ARG A 110 -5.96 -10.74 -0.30
CA ARG A 110 -7.15 -11.55 -0.01
C ARG A 110 -8.07 -11.49 -1.20
N SER A 111 -8.58 -12.63 -1.65
CA SER A 111 -9.71 -12.60 -2.57
C SER A 111 -10.59 -13.84 -2.58
N ASP A 112 -11.82 -13.60 -2.99
CA ASP A 112 -12.87 -14.55 -3.40
C ASP A 112 -13.36 -14.02 -4.75
N ASP A 113 -12.96 -14.51 -5.93
CA ASP A 113 -12.17 -15.69 -6.24
C ASP A 113 -10.69 -15.37 -6.50
N GLY A 114 -10.23 -15.43 -7.75
CA GLY A 114 -8.84 -15.44 -8.14
C GLY A 114 -8.24 -14.05 -8.24
N SER A 115 -6.93 -13.95 -7.97
CA SER A 115 -6.24 -12.67 -7.99
C SER A 115 -4.75 -12.78 -8.27
N ARG A 116 -4.16 -11.68 -8.72
CA ARG A 116 -2.72 -11.49 -8.95
C ARG A 116 -2.29 -10.13 -8.46
N MET A 117 -1.03 -10.01 -8.05
CA MET A 117 -0.42 -8.72 -7.71
C MET A 117 0.89 -8.54 -8.46
N TYR A 118 1.10 -7.32 -8.95
CA TYR A 118 2.30 -6.91 -9.66
C TYR A 118 2.88 -5.62 -9.08
N ILE A 119 4.21 -5.52 -9.14
CA ILE A 119 4.97 -4.31 -8.84
C ILE A 119 5.84 -3.96 -10.05
N ASN A 120 5.66 -2.77 -10.62
CA ASN A 120 6.26 -2.37 -11.91
C ASN A 120 6.12 -3.44 -13.02
N GLY A 121 4.98 -4.15 -13.03
CA GLY A 121 4.70 -5.21 -14.00
C GLY A 121 5.33 -6.58 -13.68
N VAL A 122 6.10 -6.72 -12.60
CA VAL A 122 6.59 -8.03 -12.13
C VAL A 122 5.52 -8.69 -11.26
N LEU A 123 5.09 -9.88 -11.66
CA LEU A 123 4.15 -10.72 -10.92
C LEU A 123 4.80 -11.23 -9.62
N ILE A 124 4.21 -10.87 -8.48
CA ILE A 124 4.70 -11.24 -7.14
C ILE A 124 3.75 -12.18 -6.38
N ILE A 125 2.46 -12.19 -6.74
CA ILE A 125 1.46 -13.14 -6.26
C ILE A 125 0.66 -13.61 -7.48
N ASP A 126 0.59 -14.93 -7.71
CA ASP A 126 -0.21 -15.53 -8.78
C ASP A 126 -1.16 -16.59 -8.22
N ALA A 127 -2.43 -16.22 -8.07
CA ALA A 127 -3.45 -17.08 -7.50
C ALA A 127 -4.74 -16.98 -8.34
N TRP A 128 -4.62 -17.22 -9.65
CA TRP A 128 -5.72 -17.09 -10.62
C TRP A 128 -6.54 -18.37 -10.77
N HIS A 129 -7.29 -18.73 -9.72
CA HIS A 129 -8.18 -19.88 -9.68
C HIS A 129 -9.31 -19.67 -8.65
N ASP A 130 -10.41 -20.40 -8.83
CA ASP A 130 -11.62 -20.31 -7.99
C ASP A 130 -11.32 -20.70 -6.54
N ARG A 131 -11.96 -20.03 -5.58
CA ARG A 131 -11.82 -20.24 -4.14
C ARG A 131 -12.74 -19.32 -3.35
N ALA A 132 -13.10 -19.75 -2.14
CA ALA A 132 -13.62 -18.83 -1.13
C ALA A 132 -12.55 -17.85 -0.63
N GLY A 133 -12.98 -16.74 0.00
CA GLY A 133 -12.15 -15.67 0.54
C GLY A 133 -10.93 -16.14 1.33
N THR A 134 -9.77 -16.10 0.68
CA THR A 134 -8.50 -16.63 1.20
C THR A 134 -7.41 -15.58 1.09
N TRP A 135 -6.52 -15.52 2.09
CA TRP A 135 -5.31 -14.69 2.07
C TRP A 135 -4.16 -15.40 1.36
N PHE A 136 -3.48 -14.67 0.49
CA PHE A 136 -2.24 -15.02 -0.18
C PHE A 136 -1.19 -14.03 0.26
N GLU A 137 -0.06 -14.53 0.72
CA GLU A 137 1.09 -13.69 1.01
C GLU A 137 2.12 -13.92 -0.08
N SER A 138 2.76 -12.85 -0.50
CA SER A 138 4.05 -12.95 -1.16
C SER A 138 5.09 -13.50 -0.18
N ARG A 139 6.28 -13.80 -0.70
CA ARG A 139 7.49 -13.86 0.13
C ARG A 139 7.89 -12.45 0.58
N VAL A 140 8.72 -12.35 1.61
CA VAL A 140 9.35 -11.08 1.98
C VAL A 140 10.32 -10.66 0.87
N LEU A 141 10.09 -9.48 0.28
CA LEU A 141 10.87 -8.95 -0.85
C LEU A 141 11.69 -7.72 -0.43
N PRO A 142 12.99 -7.64 -0.80
CA PRO A 142 13.75 -6.40 -0.67
C PRO A 142 13.30 -5.39 -1.75
N ILE A 143 12.70 -4.30 -1.32
CA ILE A 143 12.23 -3.20 -2.19
C ILE A 143 13.10 -1.97 -1.93
N PRO A 144 13.86 -1.48 -2.93
CA PRO A 144 14.59 -0.23 -2.79
C PRO A 144 13.66 0.96 -2.58
N ALA A 145 14.16 2.03 -1.95
CA ALA A 145 13.39 3.27 -1.80
C ALA A 145 12.97 3.83 -3.16
N GLY A 146 11.72 4.29 -3.26
CA GLY A 146 11.19 4.91 -4.48
C GLY A 146 9.71 4.65 -4.72
N THR A 147 9.19 5.25 -5.79
CA THR A 147 7.78 5.12 -6.17
C THR A 147 7.59 4.05 -7.24
N TYR A 148 6.65 3.14 -7.00
CA TYR A 148 6.34 2.00 -7.84
C TYR A 148 4.87 2.01 -8.25
N THR A 149 4.57 1.43 -9.41
CA THR A 149 3.19 1.13 -9.81
C THR A 149 2.82 -0.24 -9.27
N ILE A 150 1.74 -0.30 -8.50
CA ILE A 150 1.15 -1.55 -8.01
C ILE A 150 -0.10 -1.83 -8.81
N VAL A 151 -0.21 -3.05 -9.33
CA VAL A 151 -1.40 -3.53 -10.05
C VAL A 151 -1.92 -4.76 -9.32
N VAL A 152 -3.22 -4.77 -9.03
CA VAL A 152 -3.94 -5.95 -8.58
C VAL A 152 -4.94 -6.33 -9.66
N GLU A 153 -4.87 -7.58 -10.09
CA GLU A 153 -5.86 -8.18 -10.98
C GLU A 153 -6.74 -9.12 -10.16
N TYR A 154 -8.04 -9.13 -10.45
CA TYR A 154 -9.03 -9.89 -9.70
C TYR A 154 -10.10 -10.41 -10.65
N TYR A 155 -10.65 -11.59 -10.38
CA TYR A 155 -11.92 -12.01 -10.95
C TYR A 155 -12.83 -12.62 -9.90
N ASP A 156 -14.11 -12.51 -10.18
CA ASP A 156 -15.19 -13.16 -9.46
C ASP A 156 -15.83 -14.21 -10.37
N ALA A 157 -15.95 -15.46 -9.92
CA ALA A 157 -16.70 -16.48 -10.63
C ALA A 157 -18.15 -16.48 -10.18
N PHE A 158 -18.41 -16.79 -8.91
CA PHE A 158 -19.75 -16.82 -8.32
C PHE A 158 -19.71 -16.63 -6.79
N GLY A 159 -20.73 -15.97 -6.26
CA GLY A 159 -21.03 -16.03 -4.82
C GLY A 159 -20.54 -14.81 -4.05
N ASP A 160 -19.69 -15.04 -3.05
CA ASP A 160 -19.12 -13.94 -2.25
C ASP A 160 -17.94 -13.33 -2.99
N ASN A 161 -17.80 -12.00 -2.91
CA ASN A 161 -16.70 -11.30 -3.55
C ASN A 161 -16.02 -10.33 -2.59
N VAL A 162 -14.70 -10.46 -2.53
CA VAL A 162 -13.84 -9.56 -1.78
C VAL A 162 -12.50 -9.49 -2.49
N ILE A 163 -11.92 -8.31 -2.53
CA ILE A 163 -10.53 -8.10 -2.90
C ILE A 163 -9.89 -7.14 -1.90
N GLU A 164 -8.81 -7.58 -1.28
CA GLU A 164 -8.06 -6.80 -0.32
C GLU A 164 -6.56 -6.91 -0.63
N ALA A 165 -5.85 -5.80 -0.77
CA ALA A 165 -4.41 -5.79 -1.03
C ALA A 165 -3.69 -4.91 -0.03
N GLN A 166 -2.78 -5.50 0.74
CA GLN A 166 -1.94 -4.81 1.72
C GLN A 166 -0.47 -5.02 1.38
N PHE A 167 0.39 -4.07 1.72
CA PHE A 167 1.84 -4.25 1.64
C PHE A 167 2.50 -3.56 2.82
N GLU A 168 3.28 -4.34 3.56
CA GLU A 168 3.82 -3.97 4.87
C GLU A 168 5.34 -3.96 4.81
N GLU A 169 5.96 -2.84 5.18
CA GLU A 169 7.39 -2.83 5.48
C GLU A 169 7.66 -3.65 6.76
N THR A 170 8.56 -4.62 6.69
CA THR A 170 8.85 -5.58 7.76
C THR A 170 10.34 -5.62 8.08
N THR A 171 10.68 -6.07 9.30
CA THR A 171 12.05 -6.41 9.70
C THR A 171 12.40 -7.87 9.42
N ASP A 172 11.43 -8.69 9.03
CA ASP A 172 11.67 -10.06 8.60
C ASP A 172 12.68 -10.08 7.44
N ALA A 173 13.60 -11.04 7.45
CA ALA A 173 14.57 -11.20 6.38
C ALA A 173 13.93 -11.91 5.17
N PRO A 174 14.30 -11.53 3.92
CA PRO A 174 13.96 -12.31 2.74
C PRO A 174 14.51 -13.73 2.85
N SER A 175 13.85 -14.68 2.18
CA SER A 175 14.42 -16.01 2.01
C SER A 175 15.69 -15.93 1.13
N ALA A 176 16.55 -16.95 1.19
CA ALA A 176 17.73 -17.03 0.31
C ALA A 176 17.37 -17.02 -1.19
N GLN A 177 16.14 -17.40 -1.56
CA GLN A 177 15.67 -17.32 -2.94
C GLN A 177 15.35 -15.88 -3.38
N ASP A 178 15.03 -15.01 -2.41
CA ASP A 178 14.44 -13.69 -2.65
C ASP A 178 15.37 -12.53 -2.28
N GLU A 179 16.48 -12.81 -1.59
CA GLU A 179 17.51 -11.84 -1.21
C GLU A 179 18.05 -11.03 -2.41
N ASN A 180 18.02 -11.61 -3.62
CA ASN A 180 18.48 -11.01 -4.86
C ASN A 180 17.33 -10.63 -5.80
N PHE A 181 16.10 -10.49 -5.28
CA PHE A 181 14.97 -10.03 -6.07
C PHE A 181 15.23 -8.61 -6.61
N THR A 182 14.93 -8.40 -7.90
CA THR A 182 15.13 -7.11 -8.58
C THR A 182 13.89 -6.69 -9.34
N LEU A 183 13.55 -5.41 -9.26
CA LEU A 183 12.48 -4.82 -10.06
C LEU A 183 13.05 -4.20 -11.35
N PRO A 184 12.38 -4.38 -12.50
CA PRO A 184 12.75 -3.72 -13.74
C PRO A 184 12.39 -2.24 -13.69
N GLY A 185 13.28 -1.41 -14.26
CA GLY A 185 13.14 0.04 -14.30
C GLY A 185 13.65 0.72 -13.03
N ALA A 186 14.30 1.87 -13.19
CA ALA A 186 14.64 2.71 -12.04
C ALA A 186 13.34 3.19 -11.37
N PRO A 187 13.25 3.24 -10.03
CA PRO A 187 12.12 3.90 -9.37
C PRO A 187 12.00 5.32 -9.94
N VAL A 188 10.79 5.69 -10.36
CA VAL A 188 10.57 7.07 -10.80
C VAL A 188 10.85 7.94 -9.57
N PRO A 189 11.76 8.92 -9.64
CA PRO A 189 12.01 9.80 -8.52
C PRO A 189 10.68 10.41 -8.07
N ALA A 190 10.40 10.36 -6.77
CA ALA A 190 9.26 11.04 -6.19
C ALA A 190 9.26 12.49 -6.70
N VAL A 191 8.16 12.93 -7.32
CA VAL A 191 8.00 14.32 -7.73
C VAL A 191 8.15 15.14 -6.46
N SER A 192 9.31 15.80 -6.34
CA SER A 192 9.67 16.56 -5.16
C SER A 192 8.80 17.81 -5.13
N GLY A 193 7.72 17.77 -4.37
CA GLY A 193 7.07 18.98 -3.88
C GLY A 193 8.11 19.75 -3.06
N SER A 194 8.58 20.86 -3.62
CA SER A 194 9.57 21.75 -3.03
C SER A 194 9.07 22.33 -1.70
N GLY A 195 9.76 21.99 -0.60
CA GLY A 195 9.57 22.62 0.72
C GLY A 195 10.56 22.10 1.78
N THR A 196 11.83 22.50 1.69
CA THR A 196 12.84 22.40 2.77
C THR A 196 12.38 23.16 4.04
N THR A 197 12.54 22.66 5.26
CA THR A 197 13.80 22.66 6.03
C THR A 197 13.87 21.54 7.06
N GLY A 198 15.05 20.93 7.20
CA GLY A 198 15.30 19.77 8.05
C GLY A 198 15.05 19.97 9.54
N VAL A 199 14.41 18.95 10.11
CA VAL A 199 14.55 18.49 11.49
C VAL A 199 14.69 16.98 11.39
N THR A 200 15.65 16.39 12.09
CA THR A 200 15.90 14.95 12.14
C THR A 200 14.72 14.24 12.80
N THR A 201 13.93 13.49 12.01
CA THR A 201 12.74 12.71 12.41
C THR A 201 12.96 11.20 12.29
N SER A 202 14.20 10.71 12.42
CA SER A 202 14.42 9.26 12.43
C SER A 202 13.66 8.64 13.61
N ALA A 203 12.94 7.53 13.36
CA ALA A 203 12.57 6.60 14.43
C ALA A 203 13.80 6.34 15.32
N PRO A 204 13.65 6.00 16.61
CA PRO A 204 14.77 5.46 17.36
C PRO A 204 15.29 4.26 16.55
N LEU A 205 16.48 4.38 15.94
CA LEU A 205 16.97 3.51 14.87
C LEU A 205 17.08 2.02 15.25
N ASN A 206 16.80 1.68 16.51
CA ASN A 206 16.92 0.36 17.11
C ASN A 206 15.58 -0.18 17.66
N GLY A 207 14.45 0.53 17.50
CA GLY A 207 13.14 0.11 18.00
C GLY A 207 12.32 -0.71 17.01
N MET A 208 11.44 -1.57 17.51
CA MET A 208 10.35 -2.15 16.70
C MET A 208 9.34 -1.06 16.40
N VAL A 209 9.09 -0.80 15.12
CA VAL A 209 8.09 0.17 14.66
C VAL A 209 6.91 -0.57 14.05
N ILE A 210 5.71 -0.23 14.51
CA ILE A 210 4.44 -0.70 13.96
C ILE A 210 3.75 0.51 13.36
N ASP A 211 3.70 0.53 12.05
CA ASP A 211 2.99 1.53 11.25
C ASP A 211 1.48 1.21 11.22
N GLU A 212 0.61 2.17 10.96
CA GLU A 212 -0.83 1.92 10.81
C GLU A 212 -1.16 1.06 9.59
N THR A 213 -0.23 0.95 8.63
CA THR A 213 -0.32 -0.01 7.51
C THR A 213 0.16 -1.43 7.87
N SER A 214 0.72 -1.64 9.06
CA SER A 214 1.23 -2.95 9.51
C SER A 214 0.10 -3.92 9.84
N ARG A 215 0.31 -5.21 9.59
CA ARG A 215 -0.59 -6.29 10.07
C ARG A 215 -0.69 -6.37 11.59
N TYR A 216 0.24 -5.74 12.29
CA TYR A 216 0.25 -5.63 13.75
C TYR A 216 -0.51 -4.40 14.25
N PHE A 217 -0.96 -3.51 13.37
CA PHE A 217 -1.99 -2.53 13.69
C PHE A 217 -3.38 -3.15 13.48
N THR A 218 -4.21 -3.12 14.51
CA THR A 218 -5.61 -3.55 14.42
C THR A 218 -6.52 -2.42 14.84
N TRP A 219 -7.62 -2.28 14.12
CA TRP A 219 -8.52 -1.14 14.25
C TRP A 219 -9.94 -1.61 13.94
N SER A 220 -10.92 -0.94 14.52
CA SER A 220 -12.33 -1.25 14.32
C SER A 220 -13.18 -0.08 14.78
N GLY A 221 -14.42 -0.04 14.29
CA GLY A 221 -15.43 0.82 14.86
C GLY A 221 -16.74 0.79 14.08
N ALA A 222 -17.74 1.53 14.57
CA ALA A 222 -19.10 1.53 14.01
C ALA A 222 -19.33 2.63 12.95
N GLN A 223 -18.32 3.45 12.67
CA GLN A 223 -18.37 4.59 11.74
C GLN A 223 -17.29 4.44 10.65
N SER A 224 -17.21 5.44 9.77
CA SER A 224 -16.24 5.49 8.67
C SER A 224 -14.92 6.10 9.13
N TRP A 225 -13.83 5.57 8.61
CA TRP A 225 -12.49 6.10 8.80
C TRP A 225 -12.05 6.97 7.63
N GLY A 226 -11.20 7.95 7.91
CA GLY A 226 -10.53 8.76 6.91
C GLY A 226 -9.04 8.43 6.78
N PHE A 227 -8.48 8.79 5.64
CA PHE A 227 -7.06 8.64 5.31
C PHE A 227 -6.44 10.02 5.08
N GLY A 228 -5.23 10.23 5.57
CA GLY A 228 -4.41 11.41 5.28
C GLY A 228 -3.07 10.99 4.68
N PHE A 229 -2.57 11.81 3.76
CA PHE A 229 -1.35 11.53 2.99
C PHE A 229 -0.40 12.72 3.07
N TYR A 230 0.90 12.45 3.21
CA TYR A 230 2.01 13.42 3.11
C TYR A 230 2.00 14.62 4.09
N ASP A 231 1.01 14.77 4.97
CA ASP A 231 0.94 15.84 5.97
C ASP A 231 1.87 15.54 7.15
N GLY A 232 3.16 15.36 6.86
CA GLY A 232 4.20 15.08 7.83
C GLY A 232 4.03 13.76 8.58
N SER A 233 3.21 12.82 8.09
CA SER A 233 3.08 11.47 8.63
C SER A 233 4.38 10.66 8.56
N TYR A 234 4.45 9.63 9.38
CA TYR A 234 5.48 8.61 9.22
C TYR A 234 5.15 7.79 7.96
N ARG A 235 6.16 7.55 7.12
CA ARG A 235 6.04 6.74 5.89
C ARG A 235 4.88 7.11 4.95
N ASN A 236 4.53 8.40 4.93
CA ASN A 236 3.63 9.08 3.98
C ASN A 236 2.12 8.91 4.22
N MET A 237 1.68 8.30 5.32
CA MET A 237 0.25 8.11 5.57
C MET A 237 -0.13 8.12 7.06
N TYR A 238 -1.40 8.40 7.34
CA TYR A 238 -2.02 8.14 8.62
C TYR A 238 -3.52 7.89 8.42
N VAL A 239 -4.17 7.25 9.39
CA VAL A 239 -5.63 7.14 9.45
C VAL A 239 -6.20 8.04 10.52
N TRP A 240 -7.45 8.47 10.35
CA TRP A 240 -8.11 9.34 11.30
C TRP A 240 -9.60 9.04 11.41
N THR A 241 -10.18 9.51 12.50
CA THR A 241 -11.62 9.51 12.76
C THR A 241 -12.02 10.84 13.39
N ASP A 242 -13.28 11.22 13.24
CA ASP A 242 -13.87 12.29 14.02
C ASP A 242 -13.81 11.94 15.52
N ASN A 243 -13.57 12.95 16.35
CA ASN A 243 -13.56 12.77 17.79
C ASN A 243 -14.99 12.62 18.35
N GLU A 244 -15.08 11.86 19.42
CA GLU A 244 -16.28 11.72 20.24
C GLU A 244 -16.00 12.31 21.62
N GLN A 245 -17.00 12.95 22.22
CA GLN A 245 -16.86 13.58 23.54
C GLN A 245 -16.76 12.51 24.63
N PHE A 246 -17.56 11.45 24.54
CA PHE A 246 -17.62 10.44 25.60
C PHE A 246 -17.62 9.00 25.11
N MET A 247 -18.11 8.78 23.88
CA MET A 247 -18.27 7.45 23.33
C MET A 247 -16.96 6.96 22.73
N ARG A 248 -16.75 5.65 22.81
CA ARG A 248 -15.58 4.98 22.21
C ARG A 248 -16.07 4.16 21.02
N LEU A 249 -16.31 4.82 19.90
CA LEU A 249 -16.91 4.18 18.72
C LEU A 249 -15.84 3.61 17.81
N MET A 250 -14.68 4.26 17.76
CA MET A 250 -13.55 3.98 16.88
C MET A 250 -12.29 3.79 17.70
N TRP A 251 -11.50 2.77 17.38
CA TRP A 251 -10.25 2.50 18.09
C TRP A 251 -9.20 1.84 17.21
N GLY A 252 -7.94 2.04 17.61
CA GLY A 252 -6.75 1.45 17.00
C GLY A 252 -5.81 0.88 18.07
N ARG A 253 -5.11 -0.19 17.71
CA ARG A 253 -4.12 -0.88 18.54
C ARG A 253 -2.88 -1.21 17.75
N TRP A 254 -1.73 -0.86 18.31
CA TRP A 254 -0.44 -1.38 17.86
C TRP A 254 -0.10 -2.60 18.73
N ASN A 255 0.01 -3.78 18.10
CA ASN A 255 0.13 -5.10 18.74
C ASN A 255 1.55 -5.66 18.54
N PRO A 256 2.53 -5.22 19.34
CA PRO A 256 3.92 -5.66 19.24
C PRO A 256 4.10 -7.16 19.49
N VAL A 257 5.10 -7.72 18.80
CA VAL A 257 5.65 -9.06 19.07
C VAL A 257 6.94 -8.87 19.87
N PHE A 258 6.91 -9.13 21.17
CA PHE A 258 8.09 -9.05 22.00
C PHE A 258 8.81 -10.40 22.02
N VAL A 259 10.08 -10.41 21.59
CA VAL A 259 10.96 -11.58 21.69
C VAL A 259 11.71 -11.62 23.01
N GLU A 260 11.98 -10.45 23.59
CA GLU A 260 12.73 -10.27 24.82
C GLU A 260 11.84 -9.65 25.91
N ALA A 261 12.06 -10.07 27.15
CA ALA A 261 11.44 -9.43 28.31
C ALA A 261 12.25 -8.19 28.68
N GLY A 262 11.59 -7.11 29.06
CA GLY A 262 12.31 -5.94 29.57
C GLY A 262 11.49 -4.67 29.58
N ASP A 263 12.17 -3.58 29.92
CA ASP A 263 11.62 -2.24 29.91
C ASP A 263 11.77 -1.65 28.51
N TYR A 264 10.64 -1.26 27.91
CA TYR A 264 10.63 -0.61 26.61
C TYR A 264 10.19 0.84 26.74
N ASP A 265 10.93 1.73 26.08
CA ASP A 265 10.48 3.08 25.82
C ASP A 265 9.47 3.06 24.66
N VAL A 266 8.28 3.59 24.92
CA VAL A 266 7.16 3.59 23.97
C VAL A 266 6.98 5.00 23.43
N PHE A 267 6.93 5.10 22.10
CA PHE A 267 6.70 6.34 21.37
C PHE A 267 5.55 6.18 20.37
N VAL A 268 4.92 7.30 20.03
CA VAL A 268 3.95 7.40 18.94
C VAL A 268 4.35 8.49 17.99
N TYR A 269 4.20 8.27 16.70
CA TYR A 269 4.37 9.31 15.72
C TYR A 269 3.05 10.05 15.54
N ILE A 270 3.11 11.38 15.53
CA ILE A 270 1.94 12.23 15.39
C ILE A 270 2.01 12.93 14.03
N PRO A 271 1.06 12.67 13.11
CA PRO A 271 0.97 13.40 11.85
C PRO A 271 0.71 14.89 12.06
N GLN A 272 1.14 15.72 11.13
CA GLN A 272 0.83 17.14 11.16
C GLN A 272 -0.59 17.37 10.65
N HIS A 273 -1.54 17.71 11.53
CA HIS A 273 -2.88 18.07 11.09
C HIS A 273 -3.46 19.25 11.87
N PRO A 274 -3.96 20.31 11.20
CA PRO A 274 -4.41 21.53 11.88
C PRO A 274 -5.67 21.35 12.73
N LEU A 275 -6.50 20.35 12.39
CA LEU A 275 -7.72 20.01 13.14
C LEU A 275 -7.54 18.80 14.06
N ALA A 276 -6.31 18.36 14.34
CA ALA A 276 -6.10 17.25 15.26
C ALA A 276 -6.63 17.59 16.66
N THR A 277 -7.06 16.56 17.39
CA THR A 277 -7.44 16.66 18.81
C THR A 277 -6.28 17.21 19.64
N THR A 278 -6.63 17.97 20.68
CA THR A 278 -5.65 18.41 21.69
C THR A 278 -5.56 17.46 22.88
N ASN A 279 -6.40 16.41 22.90
CA ASN A 279 -6.63 15.55 24.05
C ASN A 279 -6.75 14.05 23.66
N ALA A 280 -5.89 13.56 22.77
CA ALA A 280 -5.83 12.13 22.45
C ALA A 280 -5.41 11.32 23.69
N LEU A 281 -6.16 10.27 24.01
CA LEU A 281 -5.97 9.49 25.25
C LEU A 281 -5.40 8.10 24.94
N TYR A 282 -4.07 8.01 24.92
CA TYR A 282 -3.35 6.76 24.72
C TYR A 282 -3.37 5.90 26.00
N ARG A 283 -3.32 4.58 25.84
CA ARG A 283 -3.12 3.64 26.96
C ARG A 283 -2.19 2.50 26.53
N VAL A 284 -1.36 2.03 27.45
CA VAL A 284 -0.46 0.89 27.24
C VAL A 284 -0.92 -0.27 28.11
N ARG A 285 -1.15 -1.43 27.50
CA ARG A 285 -1.32 -2.72 28.18
C ARG A 285 0.05 -3.39 28.21
N SER A 286 0.67 -3.44 29.38
CA SER A 286 1.99 -4.02 29.62
C SER A 286 1.88 -5.25 30.55
N ALA A 287 3.02 -5.84 30.94
CA ALA A 287 3.05 -6.93 31.91
C ALA A 287 2.48 -6.52 33.29
N ASP A 288 2.57 -5.23 33.62
CA ASP A 288 2.10 -4.66 34.89
C ASP A 288 0.59 -4.32 34.88
N GLY A 289 -0.07 -4.44 33.73
CA GLY A 289 -1.49 -4.16 33.56
C GLY A 289 -1.78 -3.08 32.53
N LEU A 290 -2.97 -2.47 32.62
CA LEU A 290 -3.34 -1.35 31.75
C LEU A 290 -2.97 -0.03 32.42
N SER A 291 -2.28 0.86 31.70
CA SER A 291 -1.95 2.19 32.19
C SER A 291 -3.19 3.07 32.39
N GLU A 292 -3.03 4.10 33.22
CA GLU A 292 -3.90 5.28 33.14
C GLU A 292 -3.78 5.95 31.76
N PRO A 293 -4.78 6.75 31.33
CA PRO A 293 -4.68 7.52 30.10
C PRO A 293 -3.46 8.44 30.07
N ILE A 294 -2.78 8.45 28.93
CA ILE A 294 -1.68 9.34 28.62
C ILE A 294 -2.21 10.35 27.60
N THR A 295 -2.38 11.58 28.03
CA THR A 295 -2.89 12.66 27.18
C THR A 295 -1.80 13.18 26.25
N VAL A 296 -2.09 13.18 24.95
CA VAL A 296 -1.22 13.77 23.92
C VAL A 296 -1.99 14.85 23.16
N ASN A 297 -1.38 16.03 23.05
CA ASN A 297 -1.86 17.08 22.16
C ASN A 297 -1.33 16.82 20.76
N GLN A 298 -2.13 16.17 19.92
CA GLN A 298 -1.71 15.81 18.57
C GLN A 298 -1.50 17.05 17.70
N ARG A 299 -2.34 18.08 17.86
CA ARG A 299 -2.21 19.34 17.11
C ARG A 299 -0.88 20.06 17.32
N ALA A 300 -0.35 20.01 18.55
CA ALA A 300 0.91 20.65 18.91
C ALA A 300 2.14 19.79 18.62
N SER A 301 1.96 18.51 18.29
CA SER A 301 3.04 17.52 18.19
C SER A 301 3.24 16.99 16.75
N GLY A 302 2.68 17.66 15.75
CA GLY A 302 2.71 17.23 14.36
C GLY A 302 4.12 16.98 13.81
N ALA A 303 4.22 15.98 12.91
CA ALA A 303 5.44 15.51 12.27
C ALA A 303 6.56 15.12 13.24
N SER A 304 6.21 14.48 14.36
CA SER A 304 7.21 14.11 15.37
C SER A 304 6.86 12.85 16.17
N TRP A 305 7.90 12.21 16.72
CA TRP A 305 7.76 11.14 17.71
C TRP A 305 7.54 11.73 19.11
N VAL A 306 6.46 11.32 19.76
CA VAL A 306 6.10 11.67 21.13
C VAL A 306 6.36 10.48 22.05
N TYR A 307 7.13 10.70 23.11
CA TYR A 307 7.40 9.70 24.14
C TYR A 307 6.19 9.56 25.09
N LEU A 308 5.70 8.33 25.25
CA LEU A 308 4.57 8.02 26.13
C LEU A 308 5.01 7.53 27.53
N GLY A 309 6.19 6.94 27.62
CA GLY A 309 6.72 6.39 28.87
C GLY A 309 7.52 5.10 28.68
N THR A 310 8.04 4.58 29.79
CA THR A 310 8.69 3.28 29.85
C THR A 310 7.73 2.27 30.46
N PHE A 311 7.62 1.08 29.87
CA PHE A 311 6.74 0.01 30.34
C PHE A 311 7.43 -1.35 30.27
N THR A 312 7.17 -2.21 31.26
CA THR A 312 7.67 -3.58 31.30
C THR A 312 6.86 -4.48 30.37
N PHE A 313 7.49 -5.13 29.41
CA PHE A 313 6.86 -6.11 28.53
C PHE A 313 7.45 -7.50 28.73
N ALA A 314 6.58 -8.51 28.67
CA ALA A 314 6.97 -9.92 28.61
C ALA A 314 7.02 -10.39 27.14
N PRO A 315 7.77 -11.46 26.82
CA PRO A 315 7.77 -12.05 25.50
C PRO A 315 6.37 -12.55 25.11
N GLY A 316 6.00 -12.40 23.85
CA GLY A 316 4.73 -12.86 23.30
C GLY A 316 4.06 -11.87 22.35
N TYR A 317 2.86 -12.23 21.88
CA TYR A 317 2.06 -11.48 20.92
C TYR A 317 0.59 -11.42 21.37
N GLY A 318 -0.08 -10.28 21.11
CA GLY A 318 -1.53 -10.13 21.20
C GLY A 318 -2.12 -9.89 22.60
N THR A 319 -1.33 -10.01 23.67
CA THR A 319 -1.77 -9.75 25.06
C THR A 319 -1.32 -8.39 25.61
N GLN A 320 -0.36 -7.75 24.95
CA GLN A 320 0.24 -6.48 25.31
C GLN A 320 0.23 -5.57 24.07
N PHE A 321 -0.18 -4.32 24.24
CA PHE A 321 -0.46 -3.42 23.12
C PHE A 321 -0.50 -1.95 23.54
N LEU A 322 -0.27 -1.05 22.59
CA LEU A 322 -0.66 0.35 22.69
C LEU A 322 -2.08 0.51 22.12
N TYR A 323 -2.89 1.36 22.75
CA TYR A 323 -4.30 1.59 22.39
C TYR A 323 -4.62 3.08 22.31
N LEU A 324 -5.38 3.46 21.29
CA LEU A 324 -6.00 4.78 21.13
C LEU A 324 -7.46 4.61 20.70
N ASN A 325 -8.31 5.55 21.11
CA ASN A 325 -9.72 5.62 20.70
C ASN A 325 -10.14 7.08 20.49
N ASP A 326 -11.32 7.26 19.93
CA ASP A 326 -11.94 8.53 19.56
C ASP A 326 -12.52 9.35 20.73
N ALA A 327 -12.63 8.80 21.95
CA ALA A 327 -13.11 9.56 23.11
C ALA A 327 -12.05 10.56 23.60
N THR A 328 -12.29 11.85 23.33
CA THR A 328 -11.36 12.95 23.61
C THR A 328 -11.86 13.93 24.67
N TYR A 329 -13.14 13.86 25.06
CA TYR A 329 -13.80 14.87 25.91
C TYR A 329 -13.85 16.29 25.31
N GLU A 330 -13.43 16.47 24.06
CA GLU A 330 -13.75 17.63 23.23
C GLU A 330 -15.15 17.45 22.61
N PRO A 331 -15.89 18.51 22.23
CA PRO A 331 -17.21 18.35 21.63
C PRO A 331 -17.17 17.49 20.35
N ASP A 332 -18.23 16.73 20.10
CA ASP A 332 -18.30 15.74 19.00
C ASP A 332 -18.00 16.38 17.63
N GLY A 333 -17.12 15.75 16.86
CA GLY A 333 -16.82 16.14 15.47
C GLY A 333 -16.10 17.48 15.27
N GLU A 334 -15.58 18.10 16.33
CA GLU A 334 -14.82 19.37 16.25
C GLU A 334 -13.33 19.15 15.91
N SER A 335 -12.84 17.91 16.00
CA SER A 335 -11.43 17.56 15.80
C SER A 335 -11.25 16.12 15.32
N PHE A 336 -10.05 15.81 14.82
CA PHE A 336 -9.70 14.46 14.38
C PHE A 336 -8.76 13.77 15.36
N VAL A 337 -9.04 12.50 15.65
CA VAL A 337 -8.09 11.61 16.32
C VAL A 337 -7.26 10.90 15.27
N LEU A 338 -5.95 11.09 15.31
CA LEU A 338 -5.01 10.58 14.31
C LEU A 338 -4.31 9.32 14.80
N PHE A 339 -4.10 8.37 13.90
CA PHE A 339 -3.37 7.12 14.13
C PHE A 339 -2.34 6.96 13.03
N ASP A 340 -1.10 6.75 13.42
CA ASP A 340 0.05 6.59 12.53
C ASP A 340 0.93 5.47 13.11
N ALA A 341 2.22 5.68 13.31
CA ALA A 341 3.13 4.68 13.83
C ALA A 341 3.31 4.70 15.35
N ALA A 342 3.67 3.54 15.91
CA ALA A 342 4.17 3.38 17.27
C ALA A 342 5.54 2.71 17.27
N SER A 343 6.44 3.11 18.17
CA SER A 343 7.78 2.53 18.33
C SER A 343 7.99 2.01 19.74
N PHE A 344 8.62 0.83 19.84
CA PHE A 344 8.96 0.15 21.09
C PHE A 344 10.46 -0.12 21.11
N VAL A 345 11.19 0.54 22.02
CA VAL A 345 12.65 0.48 22.09
C VAL A 345 13.06 -0.20 23.39
N LEU A 346 13.69 -1.37 23.31
CA LEU A 346 14.21 -2.05 24.50
C LEU A 346 15.32 -1.19 25.14
N ARG A 347 15.28 -1.03 26.45
CA ARG A 347 16.37 -0.38 27.19
C ARG A 347 17.51 -1.35 27.46
N ASP A 348 18.73 -0.89 27.15
CA ASP A 348 19.94 -1.51 27.66
C ASP A 348 19.99 -1.25 29.19
N ASN A 349 19.96 -2.33 29.98
CA ASN A 349 20.05 -2.27 31.45
C ASN A 349 21.43 -1.89 31.96
#